data_AF-A0A957A4A0-F1
#
_entry.id   AF-A0A957A4A0-F1
#
_cell.length_a   1.000
_cell.length_b   1.000
_cell.length_c   1.000
_cell.angle_alpha   90.00
_cell.angle_beta   90.00
_cell.angle_gamma   90.00
#
_symmetry.space_group_name_H-M   'P 1'
#
loop_
_entity.id
_entity.type
_entity.pdbx_description
1 polymer ?
#
loop_
_entity_poly.entity_id
_entity_poly.type
_entity_poly.pdbx_seq_one_letter_code
_entity_poly.pdbx_strand_id
1 'polypeptide(L)'
;EGTVRVRKASKAQAGRLTEAGEADLLMLHESLAGALLDCVAARLELRVLEFNAAALTAGTALLTEFEAFKRQRRLMDYADLEIEVDRLLDDADRAPYLQARLDARYRHLLLDEFQDTNPVQWRILLAWLAAYEADAYRPSIFLVGDPKQSIYRFRRADYRIFNHAAEWLSDGFDAVRLPNNHTWRNAPAVVDVVNALFVKEPAFVGFAEQAARRGAREGMVHLPAL
;
A
#
# COMPACT_ATOMS: atom_id res chain seq x y z
N GLU A 1 -25.53 25.03 0.64
CA GLU A 1 -25.70 23.63 1.08
C GLU A 1 -25.93 22.64 -0.07
N GLY A 2 -25.86 23.03 -1.36
CA GLY A 2 -25.86 22.05 -2.46
C GLY A 2 -27.18 21.28 -2.67
N THR A 3 -28.20 21.56 -1.87
CA THR A 3 -29.52 20.91 -1.93
C THR A 3 -30.57 21.85 -2.49
N VAL A 4 -31.52 21.31 -3.25
CA VAL A 4 -32.70 22.06 -3.72
C VAL A 4 -33.49 22.55 -2.51
N ARG A 5 -33.85 23.84 -2.50
CA ARG A 5 -34.77 24.37 -1.50
C ARG A 5 -36.17 23.81 -1.74
N VAL A 6 -36.67 23.02 -0.80
CA VAL A 6 -38.00 22.41 -0.90
C VAL A 6 -39.09 23.49 -0.91
N ARG A 7 -39.97 23.45 -1.92
CA ARG A 7 -41.21 24.22 -1.97
C ARG A 7 -42.39 23.27 -1.78
N LYS A 8 -43.38 23.70 -1.01
CA LYS A 8 -44.63 22.96 -0.74
C LYS A 8 -45.83 23.80 -1.17
N ALA A 9 -46.92 23.12 -1.51
CA ALA A 9 -48.19 23.77 -1.82
C ALA A 9 -48.72 24.59 -0.63
N SER A 10 -49.42 25.68 -0.92
CA SER A 10 -49.92 26.67 0.02
C SER A 10 -51.24 27.26 -0.46
N LYS A 11 -52.25 27.28 0.42
CA LYS A 11 -53.57 27.88 0.11
C LYS A 11 -53.49 29.34 -0.35
N ALA A 12 -52.55 30.12 0.20
CA ALA A 12 -52.36 31.52 -0.19
C ALA A 12 -51.77 31.66 -1.61
N GLN A 13 -51.04 30.65 -2.07
CA GLN A 13 -50.38 30.62 -3.38
C GLN A 13 -51.33 30.03 -4.44
N ALA A 14 -52.06 28.97 -4.11
CA ALA A 14 -53.20 28.48 -4.91
C ALA A 14 -54.26 29.57 -5.15
N GLY A 15 -54.59 30.37 -4.13
CA GLY A 15 -55.54 31.48 -4.26
C GLY A 15 -55.11 32.59 -5.22
N ARG A 16 -53.81 32.69 -5.54
CA ARG A 16 -53.25 33.65 -6.50
C ARG A 16 -53.05 33.08 -7.90
N LEU A 17 -52.71 31.80 -8.00
CA LEU A 17 -52.29 31.13 -9.25
C LEU A 17 -53.28 30.09 -9.77
N THR A 18 -54.35 29.79 -9.04
CA THR A 18 -55.18 28.57 -9.14
C THR A 18 -54.43 27.30 -8.70
N GLU A 19 -55.16 26.22 -8.41
CA GLU A 19 -54.55 24.93 -8.03
C GLU A 19 -53.68 24.35 -9.15
N ALA A 20 -54.12 24.46 -10.40
CA ALA A 20 -53.36 24.02 -11.57
C ALA A 20 -52.06 24.84 -11.73
N GLY A 21 -52.15 26.17 -11.61
CA GLY A 21 -50.96 27.03 -11.71
C GLY A 21 -49.98 26.86 -10.54
N GLU A 22 -50.45 26.49 -9.35
CA GLU A 22 -49.56 26.10 -8.24
C GLU A 22 -48.84 24.76 -8.52
N ALA A 23 -49.55 23.76 -9.04
CA ALA A 23 -48.96 22.48 -9.41
C ALA A 23 -47.90 22.64 -10.51
N ASP A 24 -48.18 23.43 -11.55
CA ASP A 24 -47.24 23.74 -12.63
C ASP A 24 -45.98 24.44 -12.09
N LEU A 25 -46.15 25.40 -11.18
CA LEU A 25 -45.03 26.08 -10.55
C LEU A 25 -44.15 25.15 -9.72
N LEU A 26 -44.73 24.22 -8.97
CA LEU A 26 -43.98 23.24 -8.18
C LEU A 26 -43.21 22.28 -9.08
N MET A 27 -43.83 21.76 -10.13
CA MET A 27 -43.17 20.91 -11.13
C MET A 27 -42.03 21.65 -11.83
N LEU A 28 -42.25 22.91 -12.24
CA LEU A 28 -41.23 23.72 -12.89
C LEU A 28 -40.07 24.02 -11.93
N HIS A 29 -40.36 24.32 -10.66
CA HIS A 29 -39.34 24.53 -9.62
C HIS A 29 -38.47 23.28 -9.45
N GLU A 30 -39.07 22.10 -9.34
CA GLU A 30 -38.33 20.84 -9.19
C GLU A 30 -37.46 20.54 -10.41
N SER A 31 -38.03 20.65 -11.62
CA SER A 31 -37.32 20.41 -12.88
C SER A 31 -36.14 21.38 -13.08
N LEU A 32 -36.37 22.70 -12.90
CA LEU A 32 -35.31 23.70 -13.05
C LEU A 32 -34.24 23.57 -11.96
N ALA A 33 -34.62 23.24 -10.73
CA ALA A 33 -33.66 23.05 -9.65
C ALA A 33 -32.80 21.80 -9.87
N GLY A 34 -33.39 20.70 -10.36
CA GLY A 34 -32.66 19.50 -10.77
C GLY A 34 -31.67 19.80 -11.89
N ALA A 35 -32.14 20.42 -12.98
CA ALA A 35 -31.28 20.81 -14.10
C ALA A 35 -30.15 21.76 -13.68
N LEU A 36 -30.41 22.70 -12.77
CA LEU A 36 -29.38 23.59 -12.23
C LEU A 36 -28.32 22.82 -11.42
N LEU A 37 -28.74 21.86 -10.58
CA LEU A 37 -27.79 21.03 -9.84
C LEU A 37 -26.93 20.18 -10.76
N ASP A 38 -27.52 19.59 -11.80
CA ASP A 38 -26.77 18.84 -12.82
C ASP A 38 -25.76 19.73 -13.54
N CYS A 39 -26.14 20.96 -13.93
CA CYS A 39 -25.22 21.93 -14.51
C CYS A 39 -24.09 22.32 -13.54
N VAL A 40 -24.38 22.48 -12.25
CA VAL A 40 -23.37 22.79 -11.22
C VAL A 40 -22.41 21.61 -11.04
N ALA A 41 -22.91 20.38 -11.00
CA ALA A 41 -22.11 19.16 -10.91
C ALA A 41 -21.20 19.02 -12.13
N ALA A 42 -21.74 19.15 -13.35
CA ALA A 42 -20.97 19.10 -14.59
C ALA A 42 -19.89 20.20 -14.64
N ARG A 43 -20.20 21.42 -14.18
CA ARG A 43 -19.18 22.49 -14.06
C ARG A 43 -18.09 22.16 -13.04
N LEU A 44 -18.43 21.50 -11.95
CA LEU A 44 -17.44 21.07 -10.96
C LEU A 44 -16.52 20.00 -11.55
N GLU A 45 -17.07 19.02 -12.25
CA GLU A 45 -16.30 17.97 -12.95
C GLU A 45 -15.31 18.58 -13.95
N LEU A 46 -15.76 19.53 -14.78
CA LEU A 46 -14.89 20.24 -15.73
C LEU A 46 -13.76 20.99 -15.00
N ARG A 47 -14.06 21.68 -13.90
CA ARG A 47 -13.03 22.37 -13.11
C ARG A 47 -12.03 21.42 -12.47
N VAL A 48 -12.48 20.26 -11.99
CA VAL A 48 -11.59 19.22 -11.45
C VAL A 48 -10.71 18.66 -12.55
N LEU A 49 -11.26 18.42 -13.74
CA LEU A 49 -10.49 17.96 -14.90
C LEU A 49 -9.41 18.98 -15.30
N GLU A 50 -9.78 20.26 -15.45
CA GLU A 50 -8.85 21.35 -15.77
C GLU A 50 -7.74 21.47 -14.72
N PHE A 51 -8.10 21.43 -13.43
CA PHE A 51 -7.15 21.48 -12.33
C PHE A 51 -6.19 20.28 -12.37
N ASN A 52 -6.71 19.07 -12.51
CA ASN A 52 -5.88 17.85 -12.55
C ASN A 52 -4.96 17.86 -13.77
N ALA A 53 -5.44 18.29 -14.94
CA ALA A 53 -4.62 18.39 -16.14
C ALA A 53 -3.46 19.41 -15.94
N ALA A 54 -3.75 20.58 -15.37
CA ALA A 54 -2.75 21.58 -15.05
C ALA A 54 -1.75 21.08 -14.00
N ALA A 55 -2.24 20.45 -12.93
CA ALA A 55 -1.42 19.92 -11.85
C ALA A 55 -0.48 18.79 -12.34
N LEU A 56 -0.97 17.87 -13.18
CA LEU A 56 -0.16 16.81 -13.78
C LEU A 56 0.89 17.38 -14.74
N THR A 57 0.53 18.39 -15.54
CA THR A 57 1.46 19.06 -16.45
C THR A 57 2.60 19.74 -15.66
N ALA A 58 2.24 20.54 -14.65
CA ALA A 58 3.20 21.22 -13.79
C ALA A 58 4.06 20.23 -12.99
N GLY A 59 3.45 19.17 -12.44
CA GLY A 59 4.14 18.12 -11.70
C GLY A 59 5.14 17.35 -12.56
N THR A 60 4.77 17.02 -13.80
CA THR A 60 5.68 16.34 -14.75
C THR A 60 6.86 17.23 -15.12
N ALA A 61 6.61 18.51 -15.39
CA ALA A 61 7.67 19.48 -15.68
C ALA A 61 8.61 19.65 -14.47
N LEU A 62 8.06 19.76 -13.26
CA LEU A 62 8.83 19.85 -12.02
C LEU A 62 9.74 18.61 -11.82
N LEU A 63 9.19 17.40 -11.97
CA LEU A 63 9.97 16.17 -11.82
C LEU A 63 11.09 16.11 -12.86
N THR A 64 10.82 16.49 -14.11
CA THR A 64 11.81 16.52 -15.19
C THR A 64 12.98 17.46 -14.85
N GLU A 65 12.67 18.69 -14.41
CA GLU A 65 13.70 19.67 -14.02
C GLU A 65 14.44 19.24 -12.75
N PHE A 66 13.76 18.61 -11.79
CA PHE A 66 14.38 18.10 -10.58
C PHE A 66 15.38 16.97 -10.88
N GLU A 67 15.03 16.03 -11.75
CA GLU A 67 15.96 14.99 -12.22
C GLU A 67 17.14 15.59 -12.98
N ALA A 68 16.90 16.58 -13.85
CA ALA A 68 17.96 17.28 -14.57
C ALA A 68 18.93 17.99 -13.58
N PHE A 69 18.38 18.63 -12.56
CA PHE A 69 19.14 19.28 -11.49
C PHE A 69 20.01 18.28 -10.71
N LYS A 70 19.42 17.14 -10.29
CA LYS A 70 20.15 16.06 -9.59
C LYS A 70 21.29 15.54 -10.45
N ARG A 71 21.03 15.24 -11.72
CA ARG A 71 22.03 14.73 -12.67
C ARG A 71 23.18 15.70 -12.92
N GLN A 72 22.91 16.99 -13.12
CA GLN A 72 23.94 18.01 -13.29
C GLN A 72 24.90 18.10 -12.09
N ARG A 73 24.37 17.83 -10.89
CA ARG A 73 25.14 17.84 -9.63
C ARG A 73 25.66 16.47 -9.21
N ARG A 74 25.39 15.41 -9.99
CA ARG A 74 25.73 14.01 -9.65
C ARG A 74 25.17 13.58 -8.29
N LEU A 75 23.95 14.00 -7.99
CA LEU A 75 23.23 13.61 -6.78
C LEU A 75 22.29 12.44 -7.08
N MET A 76 22.11 11.56 -6.10
CA MET A 76 21.09 10.51 -6.08
C MET A 76 20.42 10.52 -4.72
N ASP A 77 19.10 10.42 -4.70
CA ASP A 77 18.34 10.15 -3.50
C ASP A 77 18.13 8.64 -3.29
N TYR A 78 17.47 8.26 -2.18
CA TYR A 78 17.27 6.85 -1.85
C TYR A 78 16.36 6.12 -2.86
N ALA A 79 15.39 6.80 -3.46
CA ALA A 79 14.51 6.20 -4.45
C ALA A 79 15.25 6.01 -5.78
N ASP A 80 16.12 6.96 -6.14
CA ASP A 80 16.99 6.83 -7.32
C ASP A 80 17.87 5.59 -7.22
N LEU A 81 18.45 5.31 -6.04
CA LEU A 81 19.30 4.14 -5.85
C LEU A 81 18.56 2.83 -6.16
N GLU A 82 17.32 2.68 -5.69
CA GLU A 82 16.52 1.49 -5.99
C GLU A 82 16.21 1.39 -7.49
N ILE A 83 15.78 2.49 -8.11
CA ILE A 83 15.40 2.52 -9.53
C ILE A 83 16.62 2.27 -10.43
N GLU A 84 17.77 2.84 -10.13
CA GLU A 84 18.98 2.66 -10.92
C GLU A 84 19.55 1.24 -10.79
N VAL A 85 19.52 0.63 -9.59
CA VAL A 85 19.93 -0.77 -9.43
C VAL A 85 19.01 -1.71 -10.22
N ASP A 86 17.71 -1.45 -10.16
CA ASP A 86 16.71 -2.19 -10.92
C ASP A 86 16.96 -2.08 -12.44
N ARG A 87 17.18 -0.86 -12.96
CA ARG A 87 17.54 -0.63 -14.36
C ARG A 87 18.83 -1.34 -14.77
N LEU A 88 19.83 -1.35 -13.90
CA LEU A 88 21.11 -2.01 -14.18
C LEU A 88 20.98 -3.54 -14.25
N LEU A 89 20.06 -4.12 -13.49
CA LEU A 89 19.78 -5.56 -13.51
C LEU A 89 18.85 -5.96 -14.66
N ASP A 90 18.05 -5.04 -15.18
CA ASP A 90 17.19 -5.25 -16.36
C ASP A 90 17.93 -5.02 -17.70
N ASP A 91 19.04 -4.28 -17.67
CA ASP A 91 19.88 -4.01 -18.85
C ASP A 91 20.71 -5.25 -19.23
N ALA A 92 20.37 -5.87 -20.36
CA ALA A 92 21.00 -7.10 -20.86
C ALA A 92 22.53 -7.00 -21.05
N ASP A 93 23.07 -5.82 -21.32
CA ASP A 93 24.51 -5.62 -21.51
C ASP A 93 25.26 -5.50 -20.17
N ARG A 94 24.57 -5.07 -19.11
CA ARG A 94 25.18 -4.77 -17.80
C ARG A 94 24.87 -5.82 -16.73
N ALA A 95 23.69 -6.42 -16.80
CA ALA A 95 23.21 -7.39 -15.83
C ALA A 95 24.19 -8.57 -15.64
N PRO A 96 24.79 -9.17 -16.68
CA PRO A 96 25.72 -10.30 -16.50
C PRO A 96 26.96 -9.91 -15.67
N TYR A 97 27.50 -8.71 -15.88
CA TYR A 97 28.64 -8.21 -15.12
C TYR A 97 28.27 -7.99 -13.65
N LEU A 98 27.09 -7.41 -13.39
CA LEU A 98 26.63 -7.17 -12.03
C LEU A 98 26.34 -8.48 -11.28
N GLN A 99 25.65 -9.42 -11.93
CA GLN A 99 25.38 -10.76 -11.39
C GLN A 99 26.69 -11.47 -11.03
N ALA A 100 27.68 -11.52 -11.93
CA ALA A 100 28.98 -12.14 -11.65
C ALA A 100 29.70 -11.52 -10.44
N ARG A 101 29.56 -10.21 -10.21
CA ARG A 101 30.12 -9.54 -9.03
C ARG A 101 29.37 -9.86 -7.75
N LEU A 102 28.05 -9.96 -7.82
CA LEU A 102 27.21 -10.34 -6.69
C LEU A 102 27.51 -11.79 -6.29
N ASP A 103 27.67 -12.68 -7.27
CA ASP A 103 28.05 -14.07 -7.07
C ASP A 103 29.39 -14.25 -6.40
N ALA A 104 30.40 -13.52 -6.89
CA ALA A 104 31.73 -13.60 -6.32
C ALA A 104 31.77 -13.16 -4.84
N ARG A 105 30.75 -12.42 -4.38
CA ARG A 105 30.74 -11.80 -3.06
C ARG A 105 29.75 -12.44 -2.09
N TYR A 106 28.57 -12.84 -2.56
CA TYR A 106 27.46 -13.24 -1.69
C TYR A 106 26.97 -14.64 -2.03
N ARG A 107 27.18 -15.57 -1.10
CA ARG A 107 26.69 -16.95 -1.21
C ARG A 107 25.37 -17.21 -0.49
N HIS A 108 25.10 -16.43 0.55
CA HIS A 108 23.95 -16.58 1.43
C HIS A 108 23.26 -15.24 1.60
N LEU A 109 21.97 -15.18 1.26
CA LEU A 109 21.13 -14.00 1.43
C LEU A 109 20.23 -14.21 2.65
N LEU A 110 20.33 -13.31 3.63
CA LEU A 110 19.47 -13.28 4.80
C LEU A 110 18.66 -11.98 4.74
N LEU A 111 17.35 -12.12 4.60
CA LEU A 111 16.41 -11.01 4.49
C LEU A 111 15.53 -11.02 5.73
N ASP A 112 15.60 -9.95 6.52
CA ASP A 112 14.76 -9.74 7.71
C ASP A 112 13.70 -8.67 7.42
N GLU A 113 12.63 -8.64 8.22
CA GLU A 113 11.50 -7.72 8.08
C GLU A 113 10.91 -7.66 6.66
N PHE A 114 10.86 -8.81 5.97
CA PHE A 114 10.50 -8.85 4.56
C PHE A 114 9.07 -8.36 4.28
N GLN A 115 8.18 -8.35 5.28
CA GLN A 115 6.84 -7.77 5.14
C GLN A 115 6.83 -6.26 4.82
N ASP A 116 7.96 -5.57 5.03
CA ASP A 116 8.11 -4.14 4.75
C ASP A 116 8.80 -3.88 3.39
N THR A 117 9.01 -4.93 2.59
CA THR A 117 9.60 -4.85 1.24
C THR A 117 8.64 -4.17 0.27
N ASN A 118 9.18 -3.32 -0.60
CA ASN A 118 8.43 -2.67 -1.67
C ASN A 118 8.55 -3.44 -3.02
N PRO A 119 7.66 -3.19 -4.01
CA PRO A 119 7.71 -3.90 -5.29
C PRO A 119 9.02 -3.76 -6.09
N VAL A 120 9.73 -2.63 -5.97
CA VAL A 120 11.00 -2.39 -6.68
C VAL A 120 12.11 -3.24 -6.06
N GLN A 121 12.21 -3.25 -4.72
CA GLN A 121 13.15 -4.09 -3.99
C GLN A 121 12.93 -5.58 -4.30
N TRP A 122 11.68 -6.02 -4.39
CA TRP A 122 11.37 -7.39 -4.79
C TRP A 122 11.79 -7.69 -6.23
N ARG A 123 11.54 -6.77 -7.17
CA ARG A 123 11.98 -6.93 -8.57
C ARG A 123 13.50 -7.03 -8.69
N ILE A 124 14.25 -6.23 -7.95
CA ILE A 124 15.71 -6.30 -7.86
C ILE A 124 16.16 -7.69 -7.38
N LEU A 125 15.56 -8.17 -6.28
CA LEU A 125 15.87 -9.50 -5.74
C LEU A 125 15.53 -10.60 -6.75
N LEU A 126 14.36 -10.53 -7.39
CA LEU A 126 13.97 -11.48 -8.44
C LEU A 126 14.94 -11.47 -9.62
N ALA A 127 15.31 -10.30 -10.15
CA ALA A 127 16.22 -10.19 -11.28
C ALA A 127 17.60 -10.76 -10.95
N TRP A 128 18.05 -10.60 -9.70
CA TRP A 128 19.27 -11.26 -9.25
C TRP A 128 19.08 -12.77 -9.16
N LEU A 129 18.04 -13.25 -8.49
CA LEU A 129 17.86 -14.68 -8.19
C LEU A 129 17.43 -15.53 -9.39
N ALA A 130 16.68 -14.96 -10.33
CA ALA A 130 16.21 -15.63 -11.55
C ALA A 130 17.37 -15.99 -12.51
N ALA A 131 18.54 -15.35 -12.35
CA ALA A 131 19.73 -15.68 -13.13
C ALA A 131 20.26 -17.11 -12.88
N TYR A 132 19.83 -17.78 -11.81
CA TYR A 132 20.37 -19.06 -11.36
C TYR A 132 19.43 -20.26 -11.55
N GLU A 133 18.46 -20.19 -12.46
CA GLU A 133 17.56 -21.32 -12.72
C GLU A 133 18.35 -22.61 -13.02
N ALA A 134 18.21 -23.59 -12.12
CA ALA A 134 18.87 -24.91 -12.13
C ALA A 134 20.41 -24.95 -11.98
N ASP A 135 21.07 -23.86 -11.59
CA ASP A 135 22.52 -23.88 -11.30
C ASP A 135 22.82 -24.46 -9.90
N ALA A 136 23.70 -25.45 -9.83
CA ALA A 136 24.24 -25.99 -8.57
C ALA A 136 24.97 -24.93 -7.74
N TYR A 137 25.42 -23.86 -8.39
CA TYR A 137 26.09 -22.73 -7.76
C TYR A 137 25.14 -21.57 -7.42
N ARG A 138 23.81 -21.76 -7.40
CA ARG A 138 22.87 -20.72 -6.93
C ARG A 138 23.10 -20.34 -5.45
N PRO A 139 22.84 -19.08 -5.06
CA PRO A 139 22.94 -18.66 -3.66
C PRO A 139 21.82 -19.28 -2.81
N SER A 140 22.07 -19.46 -1.50
CA SER A 140 21.01 -19.87 -0.57
C SER A 140 20.29 -18.65 -0.01
N ILE A 141 18.99 -18.76 0.24
CA ILE A 141 18.15 -17.65 0.69
C ILE A 141 17.45 -18.03 1.98
N PHE A 142 17.43 -17.09 2.93
CA PHE A 142 16.68 -17.18 4.16
C PHE A 142 15.89 -15.90 4.36
N LEU A 143 14.56 -16.02 4.40
CA LEU A 143 13.63 -14.90 4.50
C LEU A 143 12.86 -14.99 5.81
N VAL A 144 12.89 -13.90 6.56
CA VAL A 144 12.18 -13.71 7.82
C VAL A 144 11.23 -12.53 7.68
N GLY A 145 10.03 -12.69 8.24
CA GLY A 145 9.08 -11.60 8.35
C GLY A 145 7.74 -12.08 8.89
N ASP A 146 6.91 -11.10 9.21
CA ASP A 146 5.55 -11.33 9.69
C ASP A 146 4.59 -10.36 8.99
N PRO A 147 3.76 -10.82 8.03
CA PRO A 147 2.78 -9.98 7.36
C PRO A 147 1.85 -9.21 8.32
N LYS A 148 1.61 -9.74 9.52
CA LYS A 148 0.77 -9.11 10.56
C LYS A 148 1.40 -7.83 11.13
N GLN A 149 2.71 -7.65 10.94
CA GLN A 149 3.48 -6.51 11.43
C GLN A 149 3.78 -5.48 10.33
N SER A 150 3.26 -5.67 9.11
CA SER A 150 3.45 -4.71 8.01
C SER A 150 2.67 -3.42 8.29
N ILE A 151 3.38 -2.38 8.74
CA ILE A 151 2.80 -1.06 9.07
C ILE A 151 3.37 0.07 8.19
N TYR A 152 4.30 -0.24 7.29
CA TYR A 152 5.00 0.75 6.45
C TYR A 152 4.37 0.98 5.07
N ARG A 153 3.06 0.77 4.90
CA ARG A 153 2.36 0.98 3.61
C ARG A 153 2.53 2.38 3.03
N PHE A 154 2.71 3.40 3.89
CA PHE A 154 2.99 4.78 3.48
C PHE A 154 4.35 4.94 2.78
N ARG A 155 5.28 3.99 2.99
CA ARG A 155 6.55 3.88 2.26
C ARG A 155 6.47 2.92 1.06
N ARG A 156 5.25 2.57 0.63
CA ARG A 156 4.97 1.63 -0.47
C ARG A 156 5.37 0.18 -0.16
N ALA A 157 5.55 -0.19 1.11
CA ALA A 157 5.64 -1.59 1.49
C ALA A 157 4.35 -2.33 1.11
N ASP A 158 4.50 -3.56 0.62
CA ASP A 158 3.38 -4.40 0.22
C ASP A 158 3.52 -5.81 0.80
N TYR A 159 2.79 -6.07 1.89
CA TYR A 159 2.81 -7.36 2.57
C TYR A 159 2.43 -8.54 1.66
N ARG A 160 1.73 -8.31 0.54
CA ARG A 160 1.36 -9.36 -0.43
C ARG A 160 2.60 -9.96 -1.10
N ILE A 161 3.67 -9.18 -1.22
CA ILE A 161 4.97 -9.64 -1.73
C ILE A 161 5.50 -10.79 -0.87
N PHE A 162 5.25 -10.80 0.44
CA PHE A 162 5.73 -11.85 1.33
C PHE A 162 5.25 -13.25 0.89
N ASN A 163 3.95 -13.40 0.62
CA ASN A 163 3.39 -14.69 0.21
C ASN A 163 3.87 -15.08 -1.19
N HIS A 164 3.90 -14.13 -2.13
CA HIS A 164 4.40 -14.40 -3.48
C HIS A 164 5.88 -14.79 -3.49
N ALA A 165 6.72 -14.14 -2.66
CA ALA A 165 8.12 -14.51 -2.52
C ALA A 165 8.28 -15.90 -1.91
N ALA A 166 7.48 -16.25 -0.90
CA ALA A 166 7.50 -17.57 -0.30
C ALA A 166 7.10 -18.67 -1.30
N GLU A 167 6.07 -18.45 -2.11
CA GLU A 167 5.64 -19.35 -3.18
C GLU A 167 6.73 -19.52 -4.24
N TRP A 168 7.26 -18.40 -4.76
CA TRP A 168 8.31 -18.41 -5.78
C TRP A 168 9.59 -19.12 -5.30
N LEU A 169 9.99 -18.91 -4.04
CA LEU A 169 11.14 -19.61 -3.45
C LEU A 169 10.85 -21.10 -3.21
N SER A 170 9.62 -21.47 -2.86
CA SER A 170 9.24 -22.87 -2.71
C SER A 170 9.37 -23.61 -4.05
N ASP A 171 8.88 -23.00 -5.13
CA ASP A 171 8.87 -23.60 -6.47
C ASP A 171 10.25 -23.60 -7.13
N GLY A 172 11.00 -22.49 -6.99
CA GLY A 172 12.27 -22.30 -7.68
C GLY A 172 13.50 -22.69 -6.87
N PHE A 173 13.45 -22.63 -5.54
CA PHE A 173 14.60 -22.78 -4.63
C PHE A 173 14.46 -23.92 -3.61
N ASP A 174 13.41 -24.74 -3.72
CA ASP A 174 13.08 -25.80 -2.77
C ASP A 174 12.95 -25.26 -1.33
N ALA A 175 12.53 -24.00 -1.19
CA ALA A 175 12.48 -23.34 0.10
C ALA A 175 11.36 -23.92 0.97
N VAL A 176 11.68 -24.15 2.24
CA VAL A 176 10.72 -24.67 3.23
C VAL A 176 10.18 -23.52 4.06
N ARG A 177 8.85 -23.40 4.12
CA ARG A 177 8.19 -22.42 5.00
C ARG A 177 8.19 -22.92 6.45
N LEU A 178 8.78 -22.12 7.34
CA LEU A 178 8.89 -22.42 8.77
C LEU A 178 8.01 -21.47 9.60
N PRO A 179 6.73 -21.83 9.87
CA PRO A 179 5.88 -21.00 10.72
C PRO A 179 6.37 -21.04 12.18
N ASN A 180 6.44 -19.88 12.82
CA ASN A 180 6.77 -19.77 14.24
C ASN A 180 5.70 -18.99 15.01
N ASN A 181 4.80 -19.71 15.66
CA ASN A 181 3.76 -19.13 16.53
C ASN A 181 4.18 -19.10 18.01
N HIS A 182 5.48 -19.16 18.28
CA HIS A 182 6.00 -19.20 19.64
C HIS A 182 6.76 -17.93 19.98
N THR A 183 6.36 -17.29 21.09
CA THR A 183 7.06 -16.13 21.63
C THR A 183 7.94 -16.51 22.81
N TRP A 184 9.18 -16.00 22.80
CA TRP A 184 10.10 -16.03 23.94
C TRP A 184 10.08 -14.70 24.71
N ARG A 185 9.39 -13.69 24.19
CA ARG A 185 9.39 -12.30 24.66
C ARG A 185 8.24 -12.03 25.64
N ASN A 186 7.05 -12.56 25.34
CA ASN A 186 5.83 -12.22 26.07
C ASN A 186 5.44 -13.30 27.08
N ALA A 187 4.89 -12.88 28.22
CA ALA A 187 4.31 -13.77 29.22
C ALA A 187 2.97 -14.36 28.73
N PRO A 188 2.53 -15.53 29.25
CA PRO A 188 1.27 -16.16 28.86
C PRO A 188 0.07 -15.20 28.91
N ALA A 189 -0.07 -14.41 29.98
CA ALA A 189 -1.18 -13.48 30.12
C ALA A 189 -1.27 -12.43 28.99
N VAL A 190 -0.14 -11.97 28.46
CA VAL A 190 -0.12 -11.04 27.32
C VAL A 190 -0.54 -11.77 26.04
N VAL A 191 -0.05 -13.00 25.85
CA VAL A 191 -0.39 -13.84 24.70
C VAL A 191 -1.87 -14.17 24.69
N ASP A 192 -2.47 -14.47 25.84
CA ASP A 192 -3.90 -14.78 25.98
C ASP A 192 -4.77 -13.59 25.53
N VAL A 193 -4.41 -12.37 25.93
CA VAL A 193 -5.11 -11.15 25.49
C VAL A 193 -4.98 -10.95 23.99
N VAL A 194 -3.76 -11.09 23.43
CA VAL A 194 -3.52 -10.97 21.99
C VAL A 194 -4.36 -12.00 21.21
N ASN A 195 -4.35 -13.26 21.62
CA ASN A 195 -5.14 -14.32 20.99
C ASN A 195 -6.64 -14.00 21.07
N ALA A 196 -7.15 -13.59 22.24
CA ALA A 196 -8.56 -13.27 22.42
C ALA A 196 -9.05 -12.12 21.53
N LEU A 197 -8.18 -11.16 21.23
CA LEU A 197 -8.47 -10.04 20.33
C LEU A 197 -8.42 -10.44 18.85
N PHE A 198 -7.31 -11.05 18.41
CA PHE A 198 -7.03 -11.21 16.98
C PHE A 198 -7.60 -12.49 16.36
N VAL A 199 -7.90 -13.54 17.14
CA VAL A 199 -8.58 -14.75 16.63
C VAL A 199 -9.96 -14.41 16.03
N LYS A 200 -10.60 -13.37 16.55
CA LYS A 200 -11.95 -12.95 16.15
C LYS A 200 -11.97 -11.81 15.14
N GLU A 201 -10.81 -11.28 14.75
CA GLU A 201 -10.69 -10.09 13.90
C GLU A 201 -10.54 -10.49 12.41
N PRO A 202 -11.56 -10.29 11.55
CA PRO A 202 -11.49 -10.69 10.15
C PRO A 202 -10.41 -9.95 9.35
N ALA A 203 -10.01 -8.75 9.77
CA ALA A 203 -8.94 -7.99 9.10
C ALA A 203 -7.55 -8.65 9.25
N PHE A 204 -7.34 -9.48 10.27
CA PHE A 204 -6.07 -10.19 10.52
C PHE A 204 -6.07 -11.57 9.87
N VAL A 205 -6.14 -11.59 8.53
CA VAL A 205 -6.12 -12.82 7.73
C VAL A 205 -4.85 -13.63 8.01
N GLY A 206 -5.03 -14.91 8.33
CA GLY A 206 -3.91 -15.83 8.60
C GLY A 206 -3.30 -15.70 10.00
N PHE A 207 -3.97 -15.00 10.94
CA PHE A 207 -3.60 -15.09 12.35
C PHE A 207 -3.77 -16.52 12.86
N ALA A 208 -2.69 -17.06 13.44
CA ALA A 208 -2.70 -18.31 14.17
C ALA A 208 -2.46 -18.02 15.65
N GLU A 209 -3.11 -18.76 16.53
CA GLU A 209 -2.91 -18.62 17.98
C GLU A 209 -1.43 -18.74 18.34
N GLN A 210 -0.98 -17.82 19.18
CA GLN A 210 0.40 -17.73 19.64
C GLN A 210 0.54 -18.45 20.97
N ALA A 211 1.74 -18.98 21.25
CA ALA A 211 2.06 -19.65 22.51
C ALA A 211 3.35 -19.09 23.13
N ALA A 212 3.35 -18.89 24.45
CA ALA A 212 4.55 -18.52 25.19
C ALA A 212 5.44 -19.75 25.44
N ARG A 213 6.74 -19.66 25.10
CA ARG A 213 7.71 -20.75 25.32
C ARG A 213 8.29 -20.79 26.73
N ARG A 214 8.27 -19.67 27.45
CA ARG A 214 8.70 -19.62 28.85
C ARG A 214 7.51 -19.90 29.76
N GLY A 215 7.70 -20.78 30.75
CA GLY A 215 6.83 -20.84 31.92
C GLY A 215 6.79 -19.47 32.61
N ALA A 216 5.69 -19.19 33.34
CA ALA A 216 5.44 -17.92 34.00
C ALA A 216 6.64 -17.48 34.86
N ARG A 217 7.50 -16.62 34.31
CA ARG A 217 8.24 -15.67 35.14
C ARG A 217 7.28 -14.53 35.38
N GLU A 218 7.02 -14.23 36.65
CA GLU A 218 6.23 -13.07 37.04
C GLU A 218 6.88 -11.81 36.45
N GLY A 219 6.32 -11.34 35.33
CA GLY A 219 6.66 -10.03 34.78
C GLY A 219 5.96 -8.97 35.62
N MET A 220 6.65 -7.87 35.89
CA MET A 220 6.08 -6.72 36.59
C MET A 220 5.67 -5.65 35.59
N VAL A 221 4.43 -5.16 35.67
CA VAL A 221 3.99 -3.95 34.97
C VAL A 221 4.02 -2.80 35.98
N HIS A 222 4.99 -1.90 35.84
CA HIS A 222 4.98 -0.64 36.58
C HIS A 222 4.07 0.35 35.86
N LEU A 223 2.90 0.63 36.43
CA LEU A 223 2.10 1.79 36.05
C LEU A 223 2.67 3.00 36.79
N PRO A 224 3.12 4.07 36.10
CA PRO A 224 3.44 5.31 36.78
C PRO A 224 2.19 5.82 37.49
N ALA A 225 2.33 6.29 38.73
CA ALA A 225 1.22 6.90 39.45
C ALA A 225 0.70 8.10 38.63
N LEU A 226 -0.61 8.09 38.37
CA LEU A 226 -1.33 9.19 37.71
C LEU A 226 -1.24 10.48 38.54
#